data_AF-A0A7V1H687-F1
#
_entry.id   AF-A0A7V1H687-F1
#
_cell.length_a   1.000
_cell.length_b   1.000
_cell.length_c   1.000
_cell.angle_alpha   90.00
_cell.angle_beta   90.00
_cell.angle_gamma   90.00
#
_symmetry.space_group_name_H-M   'P 1'
#
loop_
_entity.id
_entity.type
_entity.pdbx_description
1 polymer ?
#
loop_
_entity_poly.entity_id
_entity_poly.type
_entity_poly.pdbx_seq_one_letter_code
_entity_poly.pdbx_strand_id
1 'polypeptide(L)'
;PIVAAVGAGEVDVGFVNHYYLLRFIIERGDGFPAKNYPPRAAGPGNLILVSGAGVFKTSDNKEESWRFLEFILSPAAQEYFAGKTFEYPVVEGIQTHRMILSLSEIMSPRIDMAELEDLKGTLDLLRETGVLP
;
A
#
# COMPACT_ATOMS: atom_id res chain seq x y z
N PRO A 1 14.65 3.82 -0.13
CA PRO A 1 15.64 4.16 -1.18
C PRO A 1 15.05 5.04 -2.29
N ILE A 2 13.97 4.60 -2.97
CA ILE A 2 13.39 5.32 -4.12
C ILE A 2 12.93 6.74 -3.77
N VAL A 3 12.13 6.91 -2.71
CA VAL A 3 11.65 8.24 -2.26
C VAL A 3 12.82 9.18 -1.93
N ALA A 4 13.86 8.66 -1.28
CA ALA A 4 15.06 9.43 -0.96
C ALA A 4 15.82 9.86 -2.22
N ALA A 5 15.98 8.97 -3.21
CA ALA A 5 16.63 9.26 -4.48
C ALA A 5 15.87 10.36 -5.26
N VAL A 6 14.54 10.31 -5.30
CA VAL A 6 13.72 11.38 -5.88
C VAL A 6 13.92 12.69 -5.11
N GLY A 7 13.88 12.64 -3.77
CA GLY A 7 14.11 13.83 -2.95
C GLY A 7 15.52 14.41 -3.06
N ALA A 8 16.51 13.61 -3.43
CA ALA A 8 17.89 14.05 -3.69
C ALA A 8 18.10 14.51 -5.14
N GLY A 9 17.11 14.32 -6.03
CA GLY A 9 17.24 14.62 -7.46
C GLY A 9 18.12 13.62 -8.23
N GLU A 10 18.36 12.43 -7.68
CA GLU A 10 19.13 11.37 -8.36
C GLU A 10 18.30 10.72 -9.49
N VAL A 11 16.98 10.71 -9.33
CA VAL A 11 15.99 10.24 -10.32
C VAL A 11 14.78 11.15 -10.31
N ASP A 12 14.14 11.34 -11.48
CA ASP A 12 12.98 12.23 -11.60
C ASP A 12 11.69 11.63 -11.00
N VAL A 13 11.52 10.31 -11.14
CA VAL A 13 10.29 9.59 -10.78
C VAL A 13 10.64 8.20 -10.26
N GLY A 14 9.83 7.69 -9.33
CA GLY A 14 9.89 6.30 -8.91
C GLY A 14 8.51 5.73 -8.57
N PHE A 15 8.33 4.44 -8.79
CA PHE A 15 7.10 3.72 -8.44
C PHE A 15 7.19 3.21 -7.01
N VAL A 16 6.28 3.68 -6.15
CA VAL A 16 6.22 3.33 -4.73
C VAL A 16 4.76 3.29 -4.27
N ASN A 17 4.49 2.59 -3.17
CA ASN A 17 3.21 2.73 -2.47
C ASN A 17 3.09 4.15 -1.87
N HIS A 18 1.87 4.68 -1.85
CA HIS A 18 1.58 6.08 -1.50
C HIS A 18 2.11 6.47 -0.11
N TYR A 19 2.06 5.54 0.85
CA TYR A 19 2.41 5.80 2.23
C TYR A 19 3.90 6.08 2.46
N TYR A 20 4.80 5.66 1.57
CA TYR A 20 6.24 5.85 1.78
C TYR A 20 6.63 7.33 1.79
N LEU A 21 6.12 8.12 0.84
CA LEU A 21 6.40 9.55 0.80
C LEU A 21 5.87 10.26 2.05
N LEU A 22 4.67 9.90 2.50
CA LEU A 22 4.08 10.50 3.70
C LEU A 22 4.93 10.22 4.94
N ARG A 23 5.47 9.00 5.10
CA ARG A 23 6.43 8.70 6.18
C ARG A 23 7.66 9.61 6.14
N PHE A 24 8.21 9.86 4.94
CA PHE A 24 9.34 10.77 4.76
C PHE A 24 8.98 12.22 5.13
N ILE A 25 7.82 12.71 4.71
CA ILE A 25 7.36 14.06 5.03
C ILE A 25 7.18 14.24 6.54
N ILE A 26 6.61 13.24 7.24
CA ILE A 26 6.46 13.29 8.70
C ILE A 26 7.81 13.28 9.42
N GLU A 27 8.79 12.52 8.93
CA GLU A 27 10.13 12.43 9.54
C GLU A 27 11.01 13.65 9.23
N ARG A 28 10.93 14.19 8.01
CA ARG A 28 11.87 15.18 7.46
C ARG A 28 11.26 16.59 7.31
N GLY A 29 9.95 16.71 7.47
CA GLY A 29 9.18 17.95 7.33
C GLY A 29 8.55 18.15 5.96
N ASP A 30 7.59 19.07 5.91
CA ASP A 30 6.79 19.42 4.72
C ASP A 30 7.60 19.97 3.53
N GLY A 31 8.88 20.29 3.75
CA GLY A 31 9.81 20.75 2.70
C GLY A 31 10.45 19.62 1.88
N PHE A 32 10.11 18.35 2.11
CA PHE A 32 10.68 17.25 1.33
C PHE A 32 10.34 17.40 -0.16
N PRO A 33 11.33 17.44 -1.07
CA PRO A 33 11.11 17.87 -2.46
C PRO A 33 10.60 16.73 -3.37
N ALA A 34 9.50 16.09 -2.97
CA ALA A 34 8.81 15.08 -3.78
C ALA A 34 7.30 15.13 -3.53
N LYS A 35 6.51 14.69 -4.53
CA LYS A 35 5.05 14.61 -4.44
C LYS A 35 4.55 13.30 -5.03
N ASN A 36 3.53 12.72 -4.41
CA ASN A 36 2.80 11.61 -5.01
C ASN A 36 1.98 12.15 -6.20
N TYR A 37 2.00 11.42 -7.30
CA TYR A 37 1.19 11.67 -8.47
C TYR A 37 0.34 10.43 -8.74
N PRO A 38 -0.98 10.47 -8.55
CA PRO A 38 -1.87 9.40 -9.01
C PRO A 38 -2.07 9.54 -10.54
N PRO A 39 -1.73 8.51 -11.35
CA PRO A 39 -2.08 8.49 -12.76
C PRO A 39 -3.55 8.86 -13.03
N ARG A 40 -3.82 9.51 -14.18
CA ARG A 40 -5.18 9.93 -14.56
C ARG A 40 -5.96 8.90 -15.36
N ALA A 41 -5.33 7.80 -15.75
CA ALA A 41 -6.01 6.71 -16.44
C ALA A 41 -6.25 5.57 -15.45
N ALA A 42 -7.33 4.81 -15.64
CA ALA A 42 -7.60 3.56 -14.92
C ALA A 42 -6.67 2.42 -15.40
N GLY A 43 -5.37 2.68 -15.40
CA GLY A 43 -4.31 1.76 -15.81
C GLY A 43 -3.59 1.13 -14.62
N PRO A 44 -2.63 0.22 -14.88
CA PRO A 44 -1.97 -0.58 -13.83
C PRO A 44 -1.21 0.25 -12.79
N GLY A 45 -0.84 1.49 -13.10
CA GLY A 45 -0.15 2.40 -12.16
C GLY A 45 -1.01 2.93 -11.00
N ASN A 46 -2.32 2.70 -11.03
CA ASN A 46 -3.26 3.06 -9.94
C ASN A 46 -3.82 1.83 -9.22
N LEU A 47 -3.14 0.69 -9.29
CA LEU A 47 -3.61 -0.51 -8.62
C LEU A 47 -3.63 -0.30 -7.09
N ILE A 48 -4.78 -0.58 -6.48
CA ILE A 48 -4.95 -0.60 -5.03
C ILE A 48 -4.81 -2.03 -4.56
N LEU A 49 -3.81 -2.31 -3.72
CA LEU A 49 -3.62 -3.63 -3.12
C LEU A 49 -4.13 -3.65 -1.68
N VAL A 50 -4.52 -4.83 -1.22
CA VAL A 50 -5.01 -5.07 0.15
C VAL A 50 -4.00 -5.90 0.91
N SER A 51 -3.69 -5.50 2.15
CA SER A 51 -2.94 -6.32 3.09
C SER A 51 -3.88 -7.35 3.72
N GLY A 52 -3.67 -8.63 3.41
CA GLY A 52 -4.48 -9.74 3.91
C GLY A 52 -3.88 -10.40 5.16
N ALA A 53 -4.75 -10.98 5.99
CA ALA A 53 -4.37 -11.81 7.13
C ALA A 53 -5.22 -13.08 7.18
N GLY A 54 -4.67 -14.17 7.72
CA GLY A 54 -5.36 -15.46 7.80
C GLY A 54 -4.84 -16.33 8.93
N VAL A 55 -5.69 -17.24 9.41
CA VAL A 55 -5.33 -18.23 10.44
C VAL A 55 -4.92 -19.54 9.78
N PHE A 56 -3.74 -20.05 10.14
CA PHE A 56 -3.32 -21.37 9.67
C PHE A 56 -4.28 -22.46 10.13
N LYS A 57 -4.64 -23.36 9.22
CA LYS A 57 -5.51 -24.52 9.51
C LYS A 57 -4.95 -25.41 10.64
N THR A 58 -3.63 -25.45 10.79
CA THR A 58 -2.87 -26.23 11.77
C THR A 58 -2.52 -25.46 13.04
N SER A 59 -3.03 -24.24 13.23
CA SER A 59 -2.79 -23.48 14.46
C SER A 59 -3.34 -24.24 15.67
N ASP A 60 -2.54 -24.34 16.73
CA ASP A 60 -2.96 -24.88 18.04
C ASP A 60 -3.75 -23.83 18.85
N ASN A 61 -3.67 -22.55 18.49
CA ASN A 61 -4.31 -21.41 19.16
C ASN A 61 -5.32 -20.73 18.24
N LYS A 62 -6.27 -21.48 17.68
CA LYS A 62 -7.22 -20.96 16.67
C LYS A 62 -8.09 -19.84 17.22
N GLU A 63 -8.57 -19.99 18.44
CA GLU A 63 -9.49 -19.02 19.05
C GLU A 63 -8.79 -17.68 19.27
N GLU A 64 -7.58 -17.67 19.83
CA GLU A 64 -6.76 -16.48 20.01
C GLU A 64 -6.37 -15.86 18.67
N SER A 65 -6.09 -16.68 17.66
CA SER A 65 -5.78 -16.20 16.31
C SER A 65 -6.97 -15.47 15.68
N TRP A 66 -8.20 -15.99 15.86
CA TRP A 66 -9.42 -15.33 15.39
C TRP A 66 -9.67 -14.02 16.15
N ARG A 67 -9.54 -14.03 17.49
CA ARG A 67 -9.64 -12.80 18.30
C ARG A 67 -8.61 -11.75 17.88
N PHE A 68 -7.41 -12.16 17.48
CA PHE A 68 -6.41 -11.24 16.93
C PHE A 68 -6.86 -10.63 15.60
N LEU A 69 -7.42 -11.42 14.68
CA LEU A 69 -7.99 -10.90 13.43
C LEU A 69 -9.14 -9.92 13.69
N GLU A 70 -10.02 -10.23 14.63
CA GLU A 70 -11.08 -9.32 15.07
C GLU A 70 -10.51 -8.02 15.66
N PHE A 71 -9.46 -8.11 16.47
CA PHE A 71 -8.81 -6.95 17.06
C PHE A 71 -8.18 -6.04 16.00
N ILE A 72 -7.46 -6.58 15.01
CA ILE A 72 -6.86 -5.74 13.96
C ILE A 72 -7.90 -5.09 13.05
N LEU A 73 -9.12 -5.63 13.00
CA LEU A 73 -10.31 -5.04 12.35
C LEU A 73 -11.13 -4.15 13.29
N SER A 74 -10.70 -3.93 14.53
CA SER A 74 -11.37 -2.98 15.42
C SER A 74 -11.09 -1.53 15.00
N PRO A 75 -11.98 -0.57 15.32
CA PRO A 75 -11.74 0.86 15.08
C PRO A 75 -10.38 1.34 15.63
N ALA A 76 -10.03 0.92 16.85
CA ALA A 76 -8.78 1.33 17.49
C ALA A 76 -7.52 0.86 16.72
N ALA A 77 -7.53 -0.37 16.21
CA ALA A 77 -6.42 -0.88 15.41
C ALA A 77 -6.37 -0.21 14.02
N GLN A 78 -7.53 0.02 13.40
CA GLN A 78 -7.60 0.69 12.09
C GLN A 78 -7.18 2.17 12.17
N GLU A 79 -7.52 2.87 13.26
CA GLU A 79 -7.00 4.22 13.57
C GLU A 79 -5.47 4.21 13.70
N TYR A 80 -4.92 3.19 14.37
CA TYR A 80 -3.48 3.02 14.46
C TYR A 80 -2.84 2.87 13.08
N PHE A 81 -3.36 1.99 12.22
CA PHE A 81 -2.80 1.82 10.86
C PHE A 81 -2.95 3.08 10.01
N ALA A 82 -4.13 3.70 9.99
CA ALA A 82 -4.35 4.94 9.25
C ALA A 82 -3.44 6.09 9.72
N GLY A 83 -3.16 6.16 11.03
CA GLY A 83 -2.33 7.22 11.62
C GLY A 83 -0.83 6.94 11.65
N LYS A 84 -0.39 5.67 11.64
CA LYS A 84 1.03 5.28 11.78
C LYS A 84 1.62 4.70 10.52
N THR A 85 0.88 3.85 9.81
CA THR A 85 1.34 3.27 8.55
C THR A 85 0.88 4.06 7.34
N PHE A 86 -0.12 4.94 7.52
CA PHE A 86 -0.72 5.79 6.49
C PHE A 86 -1.41 5.00 5.39
N GLU A 87 -1.91 3.81 5.73
CA GLU A 87 -2.70 2.98 4.84
C GLU A 87 -4.18 3.36 4.92
N TYR A 88 -4.94 2.90 3.92
CA TYR A 88 -6.39 3.06 3.92
C TYR A 88 -7.00 2.07 4.91
N PRO A 89 -7.81 2.54 5.88
CA PRO A 89 -8.54 1.64 6.76
C PRO A 89 -9.61 0.89 5.95
N VAL A 90 -9.86 -0.35 6.33
CA VAL A 90 -10.90 -1.21 5.71
C VAL A 90 -12.23 -1.19 6.49
N VAL A 91 -12.26 -0.43 7.60
CA VAL A 91 -13.44 -0.24 8.44
C VAL A 91 -13.94 1.20 8.28
N GLU A 92 -15.27 1.35 8.26
CA GLU A 92 -15.93 2.64 8.12
C GLU A 92 -15.66 3.57 9.30
N GLY A 93 -15.77 4.87 9.05
CA GLY A 93 -15.67 5.91 10.09
C GLY A 93 -14.24 6.30 10.51
N ILE A 94 -13.21 5.60 10.02
CA ILE A 94 -11.82 5.93 10.32
C ILE A 94 -11.28 6.98 9.34
N GLN A 95 -10.73 8.07 9.87
CA GLN A 95 -10.15 9.13 9.08
C GLN A 95 -8.71 8.81 8.66
N THR A 96 -8.36 9.14 7.42
CA THR A 96 -6.98 9.09 6.92
C THR A 96 -6.30 10.44 7.08
N HIS A 97 -4.97 10.45 7.00
CA HIS A 97 -4.20 11.70 7.04
C HIS A 97 -4.59 12.61 5.87
N ARG A 98 -4.72 13.93 6.10
CA ARG A 98 -5.16 14.94 5.10
C ARG A 98 -4.36 15.01 3.78
N MET A 99 -3.19 14.39 3.73
CA MET A 99 -2.33 14.33 2.54
C MET A 99 -2.58 13.08 1.68
N ILE A 100 -3.42 12.16 2.17
CA ILE A 100 -3.85 10.96 1.46
C ILE A 100 -5.14 11.29 0.73
N LEU A 101 -5.19 11.01 -0.57
CA LEU A 101 -6.40 11.16 -1.37
C LEU A 101 -7.47 10.16 -0.92
N SER A 102 -8.74 10.52 -1.01
CA SER A 102 -9.81 9.54 -0.78
C SER A 102 -9.77 8.45 -1.86
N LEU A 103 -10.19 7.23 -1.52
CA LEU A 103 -10.23 6.12 -2.48
C LEU A 103 -11.11 6.44 -3.70
N SER A 104 -12.17 7.22 -3.53
CA SER A 104 -13.06 7.66 -4.61
C SER A 104 -12.40 8.61 -5.62
N GLU A 105 -11.29 9.26 -5.25
CA GLU A 105 -10.54 10.16 -6.14
C GLU A 105 -9.48 9.40 -6.96
N ILE A 106 -9.24 8.12 -6.66
CA ILE A 106 -8.25 7.28 -7.34
C ILE A 106 -8.94 6.49 -8.45
N MET A 107 -8.54 6.74 -9.69
CA MET A 107 -8.99 5.95 -10.84
C MET A 107 -8.22 4.63 -10.89
N SER A 108 -8.63 3.66 -10.08
CA SER A 108 -8.07 2.29 -10.10
C SER A 108 -8.64 1.47 -11.26
N PRO A 109 -7.83 0.60 -11.88
CA PRO A 109 -8.35 -0.43 -12.78
C PRO A 109 -9.33 -1.34 -12.03
N ARG A 110 -10.36 -1.82 -12.74
CA ARG A 110 -11.26 -2.85 -12.22
C ARG A 110 -10.69 -4.22 -12.57
N ILE A 111 -10.04 -4.84 -11.59
CA ILE A 111 -9.54 -6.21 -11.69
C ILE A 111 -10.01 -6.99 -10.48
N ASP A 112 -10.27 -8.28 -10.65
CA ASP A 112 -10.45 -9.17 -9.52
C ASP A 112 -9.07 -9.45 -8.91
N MET A 113 -8.92 -9.29 -7.59
CA MET A 113 -7.66 -9.56 -6.91
C MET A 113 -7.25 -11.03 -7.04
N ALA A 114 -8.19 -11.95 -7.25
CA ALA A 114 -7.91 -13.35 -7.53
C ALA A 114 -7.14 -13.54 -8.85
N GLU A 115 -7.29 -12.63 -9.82
CA GLU A 115 -6.56 -12.69 -11.10
C GLU A 115 -5.07 -12.32 -10.95
N LEU A 116 -4.65 -11.80 -9.79
CA LEU A 116 -3.25 -11.48 -9.49
C LEU A 116 -2.45 -12.68 -8.96
N GLU A 117 -2.97 -13.90 -9.09
CA GLU A 117 -2.32 -15.11 -8.55
C GLU A 117 -1.09 -15.58 -9.34
N ASP A 118 -0.93 -15.16 -10.60
CA ASP A 118 0.16 -15.63 -11.47
C ASP A 118 1.50 -14.96 -11.16
N LEU A 119 2.07 -15.37 -10.02
CA LEU A 119 3.41 -15.00 -9.62
C LEU A 119 4.46 -15.53 -10.61
N LYS A 120 4.24 -16.72 -11.19
CA LYS A 120 5.22 -17.34 -12.06
C LYS A 120 5.38 -16.54 -13.36
N GLY A 121 4.27 -16.23 -14.04
CA GLY A 121 4.29 -15.41 -15.25
C GLY A 121 4.89 -14.03 -14.99
N THR A 122 4.59 -13.42 -13.84
CA THR A 122 5.22 -12.15 -13.42
C THR A 122 6.74 -12.29 -13.29
N LEU A 123 7.23 -13.32 -12.60
CA LEU A 123 8.67 -13.54 -12.43
C LEU A 123 9.38 -13.85 -13.75
N ASP A 124 8.75 -14.64 -14.62
CA ASP A 124 9.32 -14.98 -15.93
C ASP A 124 9.45 -13.72 -16.80
N LEU A 125 8.42 -12.87 -16.85
CA LEU A 125 8.49 -11.58 -17.55
C LEU A 125 9.60 -10.67 -17.01
N LEU A 126 9.76 -10.60 -15.68
CA LEU A 126 10.80 -9.79 -15.06
C LEU A 126 12.22 -10.30 -15.38
N ARG A 127 12.40 -11.63 -15.55
CA ARG A 127 13.67 -12.21 -15.99
C ARG A 127 13.91 -11.99 -17.48
N GLU A 128 12.89 -12.19 -18.31
CA GLU A 128 12.97 -11.95 -19.77
C GLU A 128 13.35 -10.50 -20.09
N THR A 129 12.87 -9.55 -19.28
CA THR A 129 13.19 -8.13 -19.41
C THR A 129 14.48 -7.70 -18.70
N GLY A 130 15.15 -8.62 -17.99
CA GLY A 130 16.40 -8.36 -17.27
C GLY A 130 16.26 -7.50 -16.01
N VAL A 131 15.03 -7.30 -15.51
CA VAL A 131 14.77 -6.61 -14.24
C VAL A 131 15.19 -7.48 -13.06
N LEU A 132 14.96 -8.79 -13.17
CA LEU A 132 15.47 -9.80 -12.26
C LEU A 132 16.56 -10.63 -12.96
N PRO A 133 17.59 -11.09 -12.21
CA PRO A 133 18.60 -11.99 -12.73
C PRO A 133 18.04 -13.39 -13.06
#